data_AF-A0A7K2KQG6-F1
#
_entry.id   AF-A0A7K2KQG6-F1
#
_cell.length_a   1.000
_cell.length_b   1.000
_cell.length_c   1.000
_cell.angle_alpha   90.00
_cell.angle_beta   90.00
_cell.angle_gamma   90.00
#
_symmetry.space_group_name_H-M   'P 1'
#
loop_
_entity.id
_entity.type
_entity.pdbx_description
1 polymer ?
#
loop_
_entity_poly.entity_id
_entity_poly.type
_entity_poly.pdbx_seq_one_letter_code
_entity_poly.pdbx_strand_id
1 'polypeptide(L)'
;MVHALERLVVRHTLRLPAPAGPAGDGAALAHRFDAALMSVGFKLSGELVGHLSGLAGPVVVETAVRTLATVREIVGDHVRHNVYFIDFPANVPDTVDFWRECVAEALADDDSRARTVDQLRAGVLDLLTLPSYGRYRHGYEDMLAVHDELIAAAGDRLTVLHLGADADTEAGALYLALAGSTTPLGEEHLRDLALLAEHCADGPQPEAMPVRENRAVVNRARLRSGAAPLLDTVTDVLRLACALVDGDVTLRAPTRFRALPRRHRRALLAGLDALVAASPAKLSDVSAHGEAWKRLGERLHPHEYPHWPRAAEVFAVARGERRVPSFDSRVEELLARGEVAGAAELLASHAPGRLFRALDRLL
;
A
#
# COMPACT_ATOMS: atom_id res chain seq x y z
N MET A 1 -9.71 13.09 13.05
CA MET A 1 -9.02 12.88 11.76
C MET A 1 -7.64 13.52 11.77
N VAL A 2 -7.50 14.79 12.17
CA VAL A 2 -6.20 15.49 12.27
C VAL A 2 -5.11 14.68 13.00
N HIS A 3 -5.40 14.12 14.17
CA HIS A 3 -4.42 13.32 14.92
C HIS A 3 -3.99 12.01 14.24
N ALA A 4 -4.85 11.44 13.39
CA ALA A 4 -4.47 10.26 12.61
C ALA A 4 -3.46 10.66 11.53
N LEU A 5 -3.65 11.81 10.89
CA LEU A 5 -2.73 12.34 9.87
C LEU A 5 -1.39 12.77 10.48
N GLU A 6 -1.39 13.44 11.64
CA GLU A 6 -0.16 13.79 12.36
C GLU A 6 0.68 12.55 12.68
N ARG A 7 0.03 11.48 13.16
CA ARG A 7 0.70 10.18 13.39
C ARG A 7 1.30 9.61 12.12
N LEU A 8 0.59 9.66 10.98
CA LEU A 8 1.12 9.20 9.69
C LEU A 8 2.34 10.02 9.27
N VAL A 9 2.28 11.34 9.38
CA VAL A 9 3.42 12.22 9.06
C VAL A 9 4.63 11.84 9.90
N VAL A 10 4.49 11.82 11.24
CA VAL A 10 5.61 11.50 12.15
C VAL A 10 6.21 10.13 11.82
N ARG A 11 5.37 9.12 11.59
CA ARG A 11 5.82 7.75 11.30
C ARG A 11 6.61 7.65 9.99
N HIS A 12 6.21 8.38 8.95
CA HIS A 12 6.82 8.28 7.62
C HIS A 12 7.99 9.23 7.41
N THR A 13 7.97 10.41 8.03
CA THR A 13 8.92 11.50 7.71
C THR A 13 9.81 11.89 8.88
N LEU A 14 9.52 11.42 10.10
CA LEU A 14 10.17 11.84 11.34
C LEU A 14 10.08 13.37 11.57
N ARG A 15 9.07 14.01 10.98
CA ARG A 15 8.71 15.40 11.21
C ARG A 15 7.45 15.47 12.06
N LEU A 16 7.47 16.37 13.05
CA LEU A 16 6.28 16.72 13.81
C LEU A 16 5.63 17.94 13.13
N PRO A 17 4.41 17.83 12.58
CA PRO A 17 3.68 19.00 12.13
C PRO A 17 3.68 20.09 13.19
N ALA A 18 3.99 21.33 12.80
CA ALA A 18 4.14 22.45 13.72
C ALA A 18 2.85 22.61 14.55
N PRO A 19 2.87 22.35 15.87
CA PRO A 19 1.68 22.46 16.69
C PRO A 19 1.25 23.93 16.76
N ALA A 20 -0.05 24.16 16.57
CA ALA A 20 -0.67 25.48 16.66
C ALA A 20 -1.30 25.67 18.05
N GLY A 21 -1.14 26.87 18.62
CA GLY A 21 -1.70 27.18 19.93
C GLY A 21 -1.32 28.58 20.42
N PRO A 22 -1.90 29.03 21.54
CA PRO A 22 -1.53 30.30 22.13
C PRO A 22 -0.07 30.31 22.57
N ALA A 23 0.56 31.48 22.45
CA ALA A 23 1.91 31.69 22.96
C ALA A 23 1.96 31.49 24.49
N GLY A 24 3.09 31.01 24.99
CA GLY A 24 3.31 30.78 26.41
C GLY A 24 4.76 30.43 26.72
N ASP A 25 5.02 29.94 27.93
CA ASP A 25 6.32 29.46 28.38
C ASP A 25 6.30 27.93 28.50
N GLY A 26 6.57 27.27 27.38
CA GLY A 26 6.57 25.82 27.23
C GLY A 26 7.95 25.20 27.44
N ALA A 27 9.00 25.97 27.73
CA ALA A 27 10.39 25.50 27.67
C ALA A 27 10.66 24.29 28.57
N ALA A 28 10.24 24.37 29.84
CA ALA A 28 10.40 23.26 30.79
C ALA A 28 9.63 21.99 30.36
N LEU A 29 8.52 22.13 29.63
CA LEU A 29 7.76 21.02 29.10
C LEU A 29 8.41 20.43 27.84
N ALA A 30 8.94 21.27 26.95
CA ALA A 30 9.67 20.86 25.77
C ALA A 30 10.92 20.05 26.14
N HIS A 31 11.69 20.47 27.16
CA HIS A 31 12.83 19.71 27.66
C HIS A 31 12.44 18.38 28.32
N ARG A 32 11.31 18.33 29.05
CA ARG A 32 10.79 17.06 29.59
C ARG A 32 10.36 16.11 28.49
N PHE A 33 9.75 16.63 27.42
CA PHE A 33 9.40 15.85 26.25
C PHE A 33 10.64 15.31 25.53
N ASP A 34 11.67 16.14 25.32
CA ASP A 34 12.96 15.71 24.75
C ASP A 34 13.59 14.58 25.57
N ALA A 35 13.66 14.74 26.90
CA ALA A 35 14.17 13.71 27.80
C ALA A 35 13.35 12.40 27.73
N ALA A 36 12.03 12.50 27.59
CA ALA A 36 11.17 11.33 27.43
C ALA A 36 11.35 10.61 26.07
N LEU A 37 11.73 11.33 25.02
CA LEU A 37 12.07 10.72 23.72
C LEU A 37 13.41 9.99 23.76
N MET A 38 14.37 10.48 24.56
CA MET A 38 15.69 9.87 24.67
C MET A 38 15.62 8.43 25.22
N SER A 39 14.61 8.10 26.04
CA SER A 39 14.43 6.72 26.54
C SER A 39 14.04 5.72 25.45
N VAL A 40 13.62 6.20 24.28
CA VAL A 40 13.26 5.37 23.12
C VAL A 40 14.15 5.65 21.90
N GLY A 41 15.32 6.27 22.11
CA GLY A 41 16.31 6.52 21.06
C GLY A 41 15.99 7.72 20.15
N PHE A 42 15.16 8.65 20.59
CA PHE A 42 14.82 9.86 19.85
C PHE A 42 15.20 11.15 20.58
N LYS A 43 15.33 12.25 19.85
CA LYS A 43 15.41 13.61 20.39
C LYS A 43 14.71 14.62 19.51
N LEU A 44 14.41 15.78 20.04
CA LEU A 44 13.91 16.92 19.30
C LEU A 44 15.04 17.67 18.60
N SER A 45 14.77 18.21 17.40
CA SER A 45 15.64 19.21 16.77
C SER A 45 15.61 20.52 17.57
N GLY A 46 16.66 21.34 17.46
CA GLY A 46 16.72 22.64 18.14
C GLY A 46 15.57 23.58 17.74
N GLU A 47 15.18 23.55 16.46
CA GLU A 47 14.02 24.30 15.95
C GLU A 47 12.72 23.85 16.59
N LEU A 48 12.51 22.54 16.74
CA LEU A 48 11.30 21.99 17.36
C LEU A 48 11.24 22.31 18.85
N VAL A 49 12.37 22.21 19.56
CA VAL A 49 12.46 22.67 20.96
C VAL A 49 12.12 24.16 21.06
N GLY A 50 12.69 25.00 20.20
CA GLY A 50 12.41 26.44 20.18
C GLY A 50 10.93 26.74 19.93
N HIS A 51 10.32 26.07 18.95
CA HIS A 51 8.90 26.22 18.63
C HIS A 51 8.00 25.83 19.81
N LEU A 52 8.22 24.64 20.40
CA LEU A 52 7.45 24.17 21.55
C LEU A 52 7.65 25.06 22.78
N SER A 53 8.84 25.62 22.97
CA SER A 53 9.15 26.50 24.11
C SER A 53 8.32 27.78 24.09
N GLY A 54 7.91 28.26 22.92
CA GLY A 54 7.07 29.45 22.76
C GLY A 54 5.57 29.19 22.92
N LEU A 55 5.13 27.94 23.14
CA LEU A 55 3.71 27.59 23.23
C LEU A 55 3.23 27.43 24.68
N ALA A 56 1.93 27.60 24.89
CA ALA A 56 1.32 27.34 26.18
C ALA A 56 1.47 25.85 26.59
N GLY A 57 1.75 25.63 27.87
CA GLY A 57 2.05 24.30 28.41
C GLY A 57 1.07 23.18 28.04
N PRO A 58 -0.26 23.38 28.08
CA PRO A 58 -1.23 22.35 27.67
C PRO A 58 -1.02 21.84 26.23
N VAL A 59 -0.67 22.73 25.30
CA VAL A 59 -0.42 22.38 23.90
C VAL A 59 0.84 21.51 23.77
N VAL A 60 1.88 21.87 24.51
CA VAL A 60 3.15 21.10 24.54
C VAL A 60 2.92 19.70 25.11
N VAL A 61 2.14 19.58 26.20
CA VAL A 61 1.80 18.29 26.81
C VAL A 61 1.01 17.41 25.85
N GLU A 62 -0.04 17.95 25.23
CA GLU A 62 -0.89 17.22 24.29
C GLU A 62 -0.08 16.72 23.08
N THR A 63 0.79 17.58 22.55
CA THR A 63 1.71 17.26 21.45
C THR A 63 2.69 16.15 21.87
N ALA A 64 3.29 16.27 23.06
CA ALA A 64 4.25 15.30 23.58
C ALA A 64 3.63 13.92 23.75
N VAL A 65 2.45 13.82 24.36
CA VAL A 65 1.76 12.54 24.58
C VAL A 65 1.48 11.81 23.27
N ARG A 66 0.97 12.53 22.26
CA ARG A 66 0.66 11.93 20.95
C ARG A 66 1.91 11.51 20.18
N THR A 67 2.93 12.35 20.21
CA THR A 67 4.18 12.09 19.49
C THR A 67 4.93 10.93 20.14
N LEU A 68 5.01 10.88 21.47
CA LEU A 68 5.61 9.75 22.21
C LEU A 68 4.91 8.43 21.88
N ALA A 69 3.58 8.42 21.85
CA ALA A 69 2.82 7.22 21.48
C ALA A 69 3.18 6.74 20.06
N THR A 70 3.31 7.66 19.11
CA THR A 70 3.69 7.35 17.74
C THR A 70 5.14 6.84 17.64
N VAL A 71 6.08 7.48 18.33
CA VAL A 71 7.50 7.08 18.30
C VAL A 71 7.72 5.72 18.95
N ARG A 72 7.04 5.44 20.06
CA ARG A 72 7.04 4.10 20.70
C ARG A 72 6.49 3.02 19.78
N GLU A 73 5.55 3.38 18.93
CA GLU A 73 5.06 2.47 17.91
C GLU A 73 6.12 2.16 16.85
N ILE A 74 6.80 3.19 16.34
CA ILE A 74 7.89 3.07 15.36
C ILE A 74 8.98 2.11 15.84
N VAL A 75 9.36 2.20 17.12
CA VAL A 75 10.40 1.33 17.69
C VAL A 75 9.88 0.00 18.24
N GLY A 76 8.58 -0.27 18.15
CA GLY A 76 7.99 -1.52 18.66
C GLY A 76 7.80 -1.59 20.18
N ASP A 77 8.12 -0.54 20.94
CA ASP A 77 8.01 -0.47 22.42
C ASP A 77 6.57 -0.68 22.94
N HIS A 78 5.58 -0.49 22.08
CA HIS A 78 4.17 -0.76 22.39
C HIS A 78 3.79 -2.24 22.48
N VAL A 79 4.66 -3.18 22.05
CA VAL A 79 4.37 -4.63 22.03
C VAL A 79 5.50 -5.42 22.68
N ARG A 80 5.16 -6.39 23.53
CA ARG A 80 6.11 -7.39 24.00
C ARG A 80 6.29 -8.46 22.94
N HIS A 81 7.46 -8.50 22.31
CA HIS A 81 7.80 -9.54 21.34
C HIS A 81 8.46 -10.73 22.05
N ASN A 82 7.93 -11.93 21.82
CA ASN A 82 8.57 -13.18 22.21
C ASN A 82 8.92 -13.94 20.94
N VAL A 83 9.96 -14.75 20.99
CA VAL A 83 10.39 -15.56 19.85
C VAL A 83 10.22 -17.05 20.16
N TYR A 84 10.12 -17.85 19.10
CA TYR A 84 10.05 -19.30 19.24
C TYR A 84 11.43 -19.90 19.53
N PHE A 85 12.49 -19.35 18.90
CA PHE A 85 13.88 -19.79 19.05
C PHE A 85 14.76 -18.60 19.44
N ILE A 86 15.19 -18.54 20.70
CA ILE A 86 15.94 -17.40 21.23
C ILE A 86 17.36 -17.26 20.65
N ASP A 87 17.96 -18.38 20.22
CA ASP A 87 19.34 -18.44 19.73
C ASP A 87 19.46 -18.52 18.19
N PHE A 88 18.41 -18.14 17.43
CA PHE A 88 18.41 -18.29 15.96
C PHE A 88 19.68 -17.66 15.32
N PRO A 89 20.37 -18.35 14.39
CA PRO A 89 19.98 -19.61 13.75
C PRO A 89 20.42 -20.89 14.49
N ALA A 90 21.09 -20.76 15.65
CA ALA A 90 21.45 -21.92 16.46
C ALA A 90 20.23 -22.51 17.17
N ASN A 91 20.30 -23.81 17.49
CA ASN A 91 19.24 -24.54 18.22
C ASN A 91 17.85 -24.54 17.54
N VAL A 92 17.80 -24.31 16.23
CA VAL A 92 16.58 -24.49 15.42
C VAL A 92 16.53 -25.97 14.98
N PRO A 93 15.49 -26.74 15.35
CA PRO A 93 15.37 -28.14 14.94
C PRO A 93 15.22 -28.26 13.42
N ASP A 94 15.57 -29.44 12.88
CA ASP A 94 15.24 -29.76 11.49
C ASP A 94 13.72 -29.65 11.28
N THR A 95 13.31 -29.15 10.12
CA THR A 95 11.89 -28.87 9.83
C THR A 95 11.04 -30.15 9.95
N VAL A 96 11.54 -31.29 9.48
CA VAL A 96 10.79 -32.55 9.51
C VAL A 96 10.70 -33.08 10.93
N ASP A 97 11.78 -33.01 11.70
CA ASP A 97 11.80 -33.48 13.08
C ASP A 97 10.91 -32.62 13.99
N PHE A 98 10.97 -31.29 13.83
CA PHE A 98 10.08 -30.36 14.53
C PHE A 98 8.60 -30.71 14.35
N TRP A 99 8.18 -30.95 13.10
CA TRP A 99 6.78 -31.30 12.84
C TRP A 99 6.42 -32.70 13.33
N ARG A 100 7.35 -33.67 13.28
CA ARG A 100 7.13 -34.99 13.88
C ARG A 100 6.88 -34.91 15.39
N GLU A 101 7.65 -34.09 16.09
CA GLU A 101 7.46 -33.84 17.52
C GLU A 101 6.09 -33.20 17.79
N CYS A 102 5.72 -32.14 17.05
CA CYS A 102 4.42 -31.48 17.21
C CYS A 102 3.25 -32.46 17.00
N VAL A 103 3.36 -33.35 16.01
CA VAL A 103 2.33 -34.38 15.76
C VAL A 103 2.31 -35.43 16.88
N ALA A 104 3.48 -35.87 17.35
CA ALA A 104 3.57 -36.84 18.44
C ALA A 104 2.96 -36.29 19.74
N GLU A 105 3.26 -35.04 20.09
CA GLU A 105 2.68 -34.33 21.24
C GLU A 105 1.16 -34.20 21.12
N ALA A 106 0.67 -33.78 19.95
CA ALA A 106 -0.77 -33.65 19.70
C ALA A 106 -1.54 -34.98 19.72
N LEU A 107 -0.86 -36.10 19.50
CA LEU A 107 -1.44 -37.44 19.63
C LEU A 107 -1.36 -37.99 21.07
N ALA A 108 -0.41 -37.49 21.87
CA ALA A 108 -0.23 -37.87 23.27
C ALA A 108 -1.11 -37.03 24.22
N ASP A 109 -1.49 -35.82 23.82
CA ASP A 109 -2.34 -34.91 24.59
C ASP A 109 -3.83 -35.27 24.46
N ASP A 110 -4.48 -35.58 25.58
CA ASP A 110 -5.87 -36.08 25.61
C ASP A 110 -6.89 -35.09 25.01
N ASP A 111 -6.64 -33.78 25.14
CA ASP A 111 -7.55 -32.72 24.67
C ASP A 111 -7.50 -32.54 23.14
N SER A 112 -6.32 -32.69 22.53
CA SER A 112 -6.11 -32.49 21.09
C SER A 112 -6.13 -33.79 20.27
N ARG A 113 -5.91 -34.96 20.90
CA ARG A 113 -5.76 -36.25 20.24
C ARG A 113 -6.92 -36.62 19.33
N ALA A 114 -8.17 -36.48 19.80
CA ALA A 114 -9.36 -36.85 19.02
C ALA A 114 -9.42 -36.07 17.69
N ARG A 115 -9.20 -34.76 17.75
CA ARG A 115 -9.19 -33.87 16.57
C ARG A 115 -8.06 -34.22 15.61
N THR A 116 -6.86 -34.48 16.12
CA THR A 116 -5.69 -34.84 15.31
C THR A 116 -5.93 -36.16 14.56
N VAL A 117 -6.47 -37.17 15.24
CA VAL A 117 -6.80 -38.47 14.63
C VAL A 117 -7.87 -38.32 13.53
N ASP A 118 -8.90 -37.50 13.75
CA ASP A 118 -9.96 -37.27 12.75
C ASP A 118 -9.42 -36.58 11.48
N GLN A 119 -8.52 -35.60 11.61
CA GLN A 119 -7.85 -34.97 10.47
C GLN A 119 -6.99 -35.98 9.69
N LEU A 120 -6.20 -36.78 10.41
CA LEU A 120 -5.39 -37.85 9.79
C LEU A 120 -6.25 -38.86 9.02
N ARG A 121 -7.42 -39.23 9.56
CA ARG A 121 -8.40 -40.10 8.88
C ARG A 121 -8.99 -39.47 7.62
N ALA A 122 -9.15 -38.14 7.61
CA ALA A 122 -9.60 -37.38 6.44
C ALA A 122 -8.51 -37.24 5.36
N GLY A 123 -7.28 -37.70 5.63
CA GLY A 123 -6.17 -37.76 4.67
C GLY A 123 -5.32 -36.49 4.59
N VAL A 124 -5.66 -35.45 5.35
CA VAL A 124 -4.90 -34.19 5.43
C VAL A 124 -4.87 -33.70 6.87
N LEU A 125 -3.68 -33.43 7.39
CA LEU A 125 -3.46 -32.80 8.70
C LEU A 125 -3.00 -31.36 8.51
N ASP A 126 -3.73 -30.42 9.11
CA ASP A 126 -3.29 -29.02 9.18
C ASP A 126 -2.31 -28.84 10.35
N LEU A 127 -1.03 -28.80 10.02
CA LEU A 127 0.07 -28.66 10.97
C LEU A 127 0.01 -27.36 11.78
N LEU A 128 -0.60 -26.30 11.23
CA LEU A 128 -0.71 -25.01 11.91
C LEU A 128 -1.74 -25.04 13.05
N THR A 129 -2.56 -26.08 13.12
CA THR A 129 -3.57 -26.28 14.17
C THR A 129 -3.08 -27.13 15.34
N LEU A 130 -1.83 -27.63 15.27
CA LEU A 130 -1.25 -28.43 16.33
C LEU A 130 -0.99 -27.58 17.59
N PRO A 131 -1.28 -28.11 18.78
CA PRO A 131 -1.29 -27.33 20.04
C PRO A 131 0.07 -26.77 20.45
N SER A 132 1.18 -27.44 20.10
CA SER A 132 2.53 -26.97 20.42
C SER A 132 3.12 -26.03 19.37
N TYR A 133 2.50 -25.92 18.20
CA TYR A 133 2.89 -24.97 17.18
C TYR A 133 2.44 -23.55 17.56
N GLY A 134 3.31 -22.56 17.34
CA GLY A 134 3.03 -21.15 17.62
C GLY A 134 3.04 -20.74 19.09
N ARG A 135 3.25 -21.67 20.03
CA ARG A 135 3.44 -21.34 21.45
C ARG A 135 4.90 -20.96 21.70
N TYR A 136 5.14 -19.72 22.11
CA TYR A 136 6.48 -19.26 22.47
C TYR A 136 7.04 -20.09 23.64
N ARG A 137 8.27 -20.58 23.45
CA ARG A 137 8.99 -21.39 24.45
C ARG A 137 9.72 -20.53 25.48
N HIS A 138 9.92 -19.25 25.16
CA HIS A 138 10.64 -18.28 25.98
C HIS A 138 9.72 -17.12 26.34
N GLY A 139 9.84 -16.66 27.59
CA GLY A 139 9.17 -15.46 28.06
C GLY A 139 9.88 -14.19 27.60
N TYR A 140 9.22 -13.05 27.83
CA TYR A 140 9.80 -11.73 27.54
C TYR A 140 11.05 -11.45 28.38
N GLU A 141 11.08 -11.93 29.62
CA GLU A 141 12.24 -11.77 30.51
C GLU A 141 13.45 -12.56 30.02
N ASP A 142 13.24 -13.78 29.52
CA ASP A 142 14.29 -14.60 28.90
C ASP A 142 14.89 -13.89 27.67
N MET A 143 14.02 -13.28 26.84
CA MET A 143 14.43 -12.48 25.68
C MET A 143 15.30 -11.28 26.07
N LEU A 144 14.88 -10.52 27.08
CA LEU A 144 15.64 -9.36 27.55
C LEU A 144 17.02 -9.76 28.07
N ALA A 145 17.13 -10.88 28.80
CA ALA A 145 18.42 -11.37 29.30
C ALA A 145 19.41 -11.67 28.16
N VAL A 146 18.94 -12.21 27.03
CA VAL A 146 19.78 -12.44 25.85
C VAL A 146 20.09 -11.14 25.10
N HIS A 147 19.16 -10.18 25.09
CA HIS A 147 19.41 -8.87 24.48
C HIS A 147 20.53 -8.09 25.18
N ASP A 148 20.74 -8.26 26.49
CA ASP A 148 21.82 -7.57 27.21
C ASP A 148 23.20 -7.82 26.57
N GLU A 149 23.43 -9.03 26.04
CA GLU A 149 24.65 -9.38 25.32
C GLU A 149 24.73 -8.72 23.92
N LEU A 150 23.57 -8.49 23.29
CA LEU A 150 23.46 -7.87 21.96
C LEU A 150 23.54 -6.35 22.00
N ILE A 151 23.21 -5.71 23.12
CA ILE A 151 23.27 -4.24 23.29
C ILE A 151 24.67 -3.70 22.97
N ALA A 152 25.72 -4.43 23.36
CA ALA A 152 27.11 -4.04 23.08
C ALA A 152 27.41 -3.90 21.58
N ALA A 153 26.69 -4.62 20.71
CA ALA A 153 26.84 -4.58 19.25
C ALA A 153 25.87 -3.61 18.55
N ALA A 154 24.79 -3.19 19.22
CA ALA A 154 23.75 -2.33 18.63
C ALA A 154 24.22 -0.87 18.42
N GLY A 155 25.14 -0.40 19.27
CA GLY A 155 25.66 0.97 19.28
C GLY A 155 24.61 2.04 19.67
N ASP A 156 25.07 3.21 20.09
CA ASP A 156 24.17 4.31 20.46
C ASP A 156 23.74 5.10 19.22
N ARG A 157 22.47 4.94 18.83
CA ARG A 157 21.87 5.71 17.72
C ARG A 157 20.75 6.59 18.25
N LEU A 158 20.81 7.87 17.89
CA LEU A 158 19.82 8.86 18.27
C LEU A 158 19.16 9.43 17.02
N THR A 159 17.85 9.19 16.90
CA THR A 159 17.04 9.68 15.79
C THR A 159 16.48 11.06 16.13
N VAL A 160 16.57 12.01 15.21
CA VAL A 160 16.08 13.38 15.44
C VAL A 160 14.68 13.54 14.85
N LEU A 161 13.73 13.99 15.67
CA LEU A 161 12.44 14.51 15.21
C LEU A 161 12.57 15.97 14.85
N HIS A 162 12.22 16.30 13.61
CA HIS A 162 12.33 17.64 13.07
C HIS A 162 11.01 18.40 13.17
N LEU A 163 11.08 19.73 13.25
CA LEU A 163 9.92 20.58 13.06
C LEU A 163 9.45 20.46 11.61
N GLY A 164 8.18 20.15 11.42
CA GLY A 164 7.50 20.17 10.13
C GLY A 164 6.81 21.51 9.85
N ALA A 165 6.21 21.61 8.67
CA ALA A 165 5.21 22.64 8.37
C ALA A 165 3.89 22.37 9.13
N ASP A 166 2.83 23.12 8.84
CA ASP A 166 1.51 22.81 9.37
C ASP A 166 1.02 21.42 8.93
N ALA A 167 0.04 20.88 9.66
CA ALA A 167 -0.44 19.51 9.47
C ALA A 167 -0.98 19.22 8.06
N ASP A 168 -1.64 20.17 7.42
CA ASP A 168 -2.20 19.97 6.08
C ASP A 168 -1.09 19.98 5.01
N THR A 169 -0.10 20.86 5.17
CA THR A 169 1.06 20.91 4.27
C THR A 169 1.88 19.61 4.36
N GLU A 170 2.18 19.13 5.56
CA GLU A 170 2.93 17.88 5.75
C GLU A 170 2.15 16.65 5.25
N ALA A 171 0.84 16.58 5.53
CA ALA A 171 -0.01 15.51 5.02
C ALA A 171 -0.09 15.52 3.49
N GLY A 172 -0.20 16.69 2.88
CA GLY A 172 -0.15 16.87 1.43
C GLY A 172 1.18 16.43 0.82
N ALA A 173 2.30 16.80 1.43
CA ALA A 173 3.63 16.38 0.99
C ALA A 173 3.79 14.85 1.06
N LEU A 174 3.35 14.24 2.18
CA LEU A 174 3.39 12.79 2.35
C LEU A 174 2.48 12.06 1.34
N TYR A 175 1.26 12.58 1.10
CA TYR A 175 0.36 12.06 0.07
C TYR A 175 1.04 12.02 -1.29
N LEU A 176 1.63 13.14 -1.73
CA LEU A 176 2.29 13.24 -3.03
C LEU A 176 3.48 12.27 -3.12
N ALA A 177 4.27 12.15 -2.05
CA ALA A 177 5.41 11.24 -2.00
C ALA A 177 4.99 9.77 -2.12
N LEU A 178 3.99 9.32 -1.32
CA LEU A 178 3.51 7.94 -1.36
C LEU A 178 2.80 7.61 -2.68
N ALA A 179 1.93 8.50 -3.16
CA ALA A 179 1.21 8.30 -4.41
C ALA A 179 2.17 8.25 -5.62
N GLY A 180 3.21 9.08 -5.60
CA GLY A 180 4.24 9.17 -6.64
C GLY A 180 5.37 8.14 -6.52
N SER A 181 5.35 7.24 -5.53
CA SER A 181 6.38 6.22 -5.35
C SER A 181 6.60 5.39 -6.62
N THR A 182 7.86 5.17 -6.99
CA THR A 182 8.27 4.30 -8.10
C THR A 182 8.37 2.83 -7.68
N THR A 183 8.36 2.55 -6.37
CA THR A 183 8.35 1.20 -5.81
C THR A 183 6.96 0.84 -5.29
N PRO A 184 6.48 -0.40 -5.50
CA PRO A 184 5.23 -0.86 -4.91
C PRO A 184 5.24 -0.72 -3.39
N LEU A 185 4.16 -0.15 -2.85
CA LEU A 185 3.99 0.02 -1.41
C LEU A 185 3.54 -1.29 -0.75
N GLY A 186 3.99 -1.51 0.49
CA GLY A 186 3.46 -2.57 1.34
C GLY A 186 2.01 -2.30 1.76
N GLU A 187 1.32 -3.31 2.27
CA GLU A 187 -0.11 -3.20 2.62
C GLU A 187 -0.42 -2.09 3.62
N GLU A 188 0.44 -1.90 4.62
CA GLU A 188 0.28 -0.83 5.61
C GLU A 188 0.36 0.54 4.94
N HIS A 189 1.38 0.78 4.14
CA HIS A 189 1.56 2.04 3.42
C HIS A 189 0.44 2.30 2.40
N LEU A 190 -0.16 1.26 1.82
CA LEU A 190 -1.34 1.41 0.97
C LEU A 190 -2.57 1.86 1.77
N ARG A 191 -2.74 1.40 3.02
CA ARG A 191 -3.81 1.87 3.91
C ARG A 191 -3.59 3.33 4.29
N ASP A 192 -2.34 3.72 4.56
CA ASP A 192 -2.00 5.11 4.84
C ASP A 192 -2.26 6.02 3.64
N LEU A 193 -1.83 5.57 2.46
CA LEU A 193 -2.07 6.27 1.20
C LEU A 193 -3.57 6.48 0.97
N ALA A 194 -4.42 5.50 1.32
CA ALA A 194 -5.87 5.65 1.20
C ALA A 194 -6.41 6.78 2.08
N LEU A 195 -5.97 6.86 3.34
CA LEU A 195 -6.38 7.91 4.28
C LEU A 195 -5.91 9.29 3.82
N LEU A 196 -4.64 9.38 3.40
CA LEU A 196 -4.04 10.61 2.87
C LEU A 196 -4.74 11.06 1.58
N ALA A 197 -5.04 10.15 0.67
CA ALA A 197 -5.74 10.46 -0.58
C ALA A 197 -7.19 10.92 -0.38
N GLU A 198 -7.88 10.44 0.66
CA GLU A 198 -9.21 10.95 1.03
C GLU A 198 -9.13 12.39 1.56
N HIS A 199 -8.14 12.68 2.42
CA HIS A 199 -7.89 14.02 2.96
C HIS A 199 -7.46 15.02 1.87
N CYS A 200 -6.56 14.59 0.97
CA CYS A 200 -5.98 15.42 -0.07
C CYS A 200 -6.77 15.37 -1.40
N ALA A 201 -8.03 14.91 -1.39
CA ALA A 201 -8.81 14.71 -2.62
C ALA A 201 -9.02 16.01 -3.42
N ASP A 202 -9.20 17.14 -2.74
CA ASP A 202 -9.41 18.47 -3.34
C ASP A 202 -8.10 19.28 -3.48
N GLY A 203 -6.99 18.74 -2.98
CA GLY A 203 -5.67 19.39 -3.02
C GLY A 203 -4.87 19.08 -4.29
N PRO A 204 -3.58 19.49 -4.33
CA PRO A 204 -2.65 19.10 -5.37
C PRO A 204 -2.57 17.57 -5.54
N GLN A 205 -2.42 17.12 -6.78
CA GLN A 205 -2.36 15.70 -7.13
C GLN A 205 -0.96 15.36 -7.65
N PRO A 206 -0.48 14.10 -7.49
CA PRO A 206 0.82 13.70 -7.98
C PRO A 206 0.92 13.87 -9.50
N GLU A 207 2.03 14.44 -9.98
CA GLU A 207 2.30 14.61 -11.42
C GLU A 207 2.32 13.26 -12.13
N ALA A 208 2.89 12.24 -11.49
CA ALA A 208 2.93 10.86 -11.97
C ALA A 208 2.60 9.87 -10.84
N MET A 209 1.87 8.81 -11.20
CA MET A 209 1.67 7.62 -10.35
C MET A 209 2.04 6.39 -11.18
N PRO A 210 3.32 5.97 -11.15
CA PRO A 210 3.82 4.88 -11.98
C PRO A 210 3.33 3.51 -11.49
N VAL A 211 3.18 3.33 -10.18
CA VAL A 211 2.64 2.11 -9.57
C VAL A 211 1.11 2.08 -9.71
N ARG A 212 0.59 1.04 -10.37
CA ARG A 212 -0.84 0.95 -10.74
C ARG A 212 -1.73 0.65 -9.54
N GLU A 213 -1.19 -0.05 -8.55
CA GLU A 213 -1.81 -0.35 -7.27
C GLU A 213 -2.04 0.94 -6.46
N ASN A 214 -1.01 1.81 -6.38
CA ASN A 214 -1.12 3.13 -5.73
C ASN A 214 -2.21 3.96 -6.42
N ARG A 215 -2.20 4.02 -7.75
CA ARG A 215 -3.25 4.73 -8.53
C ARG A 215 -4.65 4.19 -8.26
N ALA A 216 -4.81 2.87 -8.12
CA ALA A 216 -6.10 2.26 -7.79
C ALA A 216 -6.60 2.67 -6.40
N VAL A 217 -5.71 2.71 -5.40
CA VAL A 217 -6.00 3.19 -4.04
C VAL A 217 -6.40 4.67 -4.05
N VAL A 218 -5.60 5.52 -4.69
CA VAL A 218 -5.88 6.96 -4.82
C VAL A 218 -7.22 7.19 -5.50
N ASN A 219 -7.49 6.51 -6.63
CA ASN A 219 -8.76 6.69 -7.34
C ASN A 219 -9.97 6.19 -6.55
N ARG A 220 -9.80 5.13 -5.73
CA ARG A 220 -10.86 4.68 -4.82
C ARG A 220 -11.17 5.76 -3.79
N ALA A 221 -10.15 6.36 -3.17
CA ALA A 221 -10.30 7.46 -2.22
C ALA A 221 -10.98 8.67 -2.87
N ARG A 222 -10.51 9.09 -4.05
CA ARG A 222 -11.10 10.21 -4.81
C ARG A 222 -12.59 10.00 -5.10
N LEU A 223 -12.98 8.81 -5.57
CA LEU A 223 -14.40 8.52 -5.82
C LEU A 223 -15.25 8.54 -4.55
N ARG A 224 -14.69 8.15 -3.39
CA ARG A 224 -15.36 8.23 -2.10
C ARG A 224 -15.56 9.68 -1.66
N SER A 225 -14.58 10.55 -1.92
CA SER A 225 -14.66 11.99 -1.70
C SER A 225 -15.48 12.75 -2.77
N GLY A 226 -16.01 12.05 -3.79
CA GLY A 226 -16.81 12.66 -4.87
C GLY A 226 -15.99 13.31 -5.98
N ALA A 227 -14.66 13.20 -5.94
CA ALA A 227 -13.75 13.72 -6.96
C ALA A 227 -13.59 12.75 -8.14
N ALA A 228 -13.28 13.29 -9.32
CA ALA A 228 -13.02 12.49 -10.51
C ALA A 228 -11.73 11.65 -10.36
N PRO A 229 -11.69 10.41 -10.89
CA PRO A 229 -10.51 9.56 -10.83
C PRO A 229 -9.41 10.06 -11.77
N LEU A 230 -8.16 9.93 -11.35
CA LEU A 230 -6.93 10.19 -12.10
C LEU A 230 -6.55 8.94 -12.89
N LEU A 231 -7.16 8.78 -14.06
CA LEU A 231 -6.96 7.61 -14.92
C LEU A 231 -5.91 7.88 -15.99
N ASP A 232 -5.09 6.88 -16.29
CA ASP A 232 -4.10 6.93 -17.38
C ASP A 232 -4.41 5.88 -18.46
N THR A 233 -4.71 4.64 -18.07
CA THR A 233 -5.06 3.56 -19.00
C THR A 233 -6.49 3.08 -18.82
N VAL A 234 -7.05 2.40 -19.84
CA VAL A 234 -8.34 1.72 -19.67
C VAL A 234 -8.27 0.66 -18.57
N THR A 235 -7.12 -0.01 -18.43
CA THR A 235 -6.90 -1.01 -17.38
C THR A 235 -6.91 -0.39 -15.97
N ASP A 236 -6.57 0.89 -15.82
CA ASP A 236 -6.72 1.58 -14.52
C ASP A 236 -8.18 1.68 -14.08
N VAL A 237 -9.13 1.77 -15.03
CA VAL A 237 -10.57 1.71 -14.72
C VAL A 237 -10.94 0.31 -14.21
N LEU A 238 -10.40 -0.75 -14.82
CA LEU A 238 -10.61 -2.11 -14.36
C LEU A 238 -10.02 -2.34 -12.95
N ARG A 239 -8.81 -1.84 -12.69
CA ARG A 239 -8.18 -1.87 -11.36
C ARG A 239 -8.97 -1.10 -10.31
N LEU A 240 -9.47 0.10 -10.68
CA LEU A 240 -10.35 0.88 -9.82
C LEU A 240 -11.66 0.14 -9.52
N ALA A 241 -12.27 -0.50 -10.51
CA ALA A 241 -13.45 -1.32 -10.30
C ALA A 241 -13.17 -2.49 -9.33
N CYS A 242 -11.98 -3.11 -9.41
CA CYS A 242 -11.56 -4.13 -8.45
C CYS A 242 -11.40 -3.54 -7.04
N ALA A 243 -10.73 -2.40 -6.91
CA ALA A 243 -10.55 -1.70 -5.63
C ALA A 243 -11.89 -1.33 -4.96
N LEU A 244 -12.90 -0.92 -5.74
CA LEU A 244 -14.23 -0.56 -5.22
C LEU A 244 -15.00 -1.75 -4.60
N VAL A 245 -14.62 -2.98 -4.94
CA VAL A 245 -15.22 -4.20 -4.42
C VAL A 245 -14.27 -5.01 -3.54
N ASP A 246 -13.16 -4.41 -3.11
CA ASP A 246 -12.12 -5.04 -2.29
C ASP A 246 -11.51 -6.29 -2.98
N GLY A 247 -11.42 -6.27 -4.31
CA GLY A 247 -10.77 -7.30 -5.12
C GLY A 247 -9.29 -7.02 -5.40
N ASP A 248 -8.65 -7.93 -6.15
CA ASP A 248 -7.23 -7.83 -6.47
C ASP A 248 -6.95 -6.78 -7.55
N VAL A 249 -6.30 -5.68 -7.14
CA VAL A 249 -5.91 -4.55 -8.01
C VAL A 249 -4.73 -4.87 -8.93
N THR A 250 -3.97 -5.93 -8.64
CA THR A 250 -2.89 -6.42 -9.51
C THR A 250 -3.43 -7.17 -10.73
N LEU A 251 -4.73 -7.53 -10.69
CA LEU A 251 -5.44 -8.33 -11.70
C LEU A 251 -4.89 -9.77 -11.86
N ARG A 252 -4.12 -10.27 -10.89
CA ARG A 252 -3.59 -11.64 -10.91
C ARG A 252 -4.67 -12.66 -10.55
N ALA A 253 -5.47 -12.36 -9.53
CA ALA A 253 -6.61 -13.14 -9.13
C ALA A 253 -7.91 -12.59 -9.77
N PRO A 254 -8.85 -13.47 -10.19
CA PRO A 254 -10.11 -13.03 -10.75
C PRO A 254 -10.99 -12.35 -9.69
N THR A 255 -11.41 -11.11 -9.95
CA THR A 255 -12.33 -10.37 -9.05
C THR A 255 -13.80 -10.70 -9.32
N ARG A 256 -14.57 -11.00 -8.27
CA ARG A 256 -16.04 -11.13 -8.35
C ARG A 256 -16.70 -9.76 -8.16
N PHE A 257 -17.16 -9.14 -9.24
CA PHE A 257 -17.83 -7.84 -9.17
C PHE A 257 -19.26 -7.96 -8.60
N ARG A 258 -19.50 -7.25 -7.49
CA ARG A 258 -20.85 -6.99 -6.96
C ARG A 258 -21.50 -5.78 -7.65
N ALA A 259 -22.77 -5.54 -7.37
CA ALA A 259 -23.46 -4.34 -7.84
C ALA A 259 -22.74 -3.07 -7.37
N LEU A 260 -22.47 -2.16 -8.31
CA LEU A 260 -21.82 -0.88 -8.02
C LEU A 260 -22.87 0.25 -7.90
N PRO A 261 -22.72 1.18 -6.94
CA PRO A 261 -23.57 2.36 -6.85
C PRO A 261 -23.62 3.13 -8.18
N ARG A 262 -24.78 3.71 -8.52
CA ARG A 262 -24.98 4.46 -9.79
C ARG A 262 -23.90 5.52 -10.02
N ARG A 263 -23.48 6.24 -8.96
CA ARG A 263 -22.40 7.23 -9.05
C ARG A 263 -21.06 6.62 -9.50
N HIS A 264 -20.69 5.44 -9.01
CA HIS A 264 -19.45 4.78 -9.40
C HIS A 264 -19.55 4.23 -10.82
N ARG A 265 -20.70 3.63 -11.20
CA ARG A 265 -20.92 3.19 -12.59
C ARG A 265 -20.73 4.34 -13.57
N ARG A 266 -21.35 5.49 -13.28
CA ARG A 266 -21.24 6.72 -14.07
C ARG A 266 -19.80 7.24 -14.15
N ALA A 267 -19.08 7.28 -13.03
CA ALA A 267 -17.70 7.74 -13.02
C ALA A 267 -16.75 6.83 -13.82
N LEU A 268 -16.92 5.51 -13.72
CA LEU A 268 -16.13 4.54 -14.48
C LEU A 268 -16.41 4.66 -16.00
N LEU A 269 -17.68 4.75 -16.39
CA LEU A 269 -18.07 4.90 -17.80
C LEU A 269 -17.60 6.25 -18.38
N ALA A 270 -17.78 7.35 -17.65
CA ALA A 270 -17.27 8.66 -18.05
C ALA A 270 -15.74 8.66 -18.21
N GLY A 271 -15.02 8.01 -17.29
CA GLY A 271 -13.57 7.87 -17.36
C GLY A 271 -13.11 7.07 -18.59
N LEU A 272 -13.79 5.95 -18.90
CA LEU A 272 -13.51 5.19 -20.12
C LEU A 272 -13.76 6.01 -21.38
N ASP A 273 -14.89 6.72 -21.44
CA ASP A 273 -15.24 7.53 -22.60
C ASP A 273 -14.18 8.61 -22.86
N ALA A 274 -13.76 9.32 -21.82
CA ALA A 274 -12.73 10.36 -21.90
C ALA A 274 -11.35 9.80 -22.32
N LEU A 275 -10.94 8.65 -21.77
CA LEU A 275 -9.66 8.03 -22.13
C LEU A 275 -9.63 7.60 -23.60
N VAL A 276 -10.70 6.94 -24.07
CA VAL A 276 -10.80 6.49 -25.46
C VAL A 276 -10.96 7.68 -26.41
N ALA A 277 -11.63 8.74 -25.98
CA ALA A 277 -11.71 10.00 -26.73
C ALA A 277 -10.33 10.63 -26.97
N ALA A 278 -9.52 10.69 -25.91
CA ALA A 278 -8.17 11.26 -25.97
C ALA A 278 -7.19 10.38 -26.74
N SER A 279 -7.34 9.05 -26.65
CA SER A 279 -6.46 8.11 -27.35
C SER A 279 -7.18 6.79 -27.67
N PRO A 280 -7.76 6.65 -28.87
CA PRO A 280 -8.42 5.42 -29.30
C PRO A 280 -7.50 4.18 -29.29
N ALA A 281 -6.19 4.38 -29.41
CA ALA A 281 -5.18 3.33 -29.33
C ALA A 281 -5.21 2.54 -28.01
N LYS A 282 -5.68 3.16 -26.91
CA LYS A 282 -5.79 2.52 -25.59
C LYS A 282 -6.80 1.37 -25.56
N LEU A 283 -7.69 1.25 -26.56
CA LEU A 283 -8.58 0.10 -26.70
C LEU A 283 -7.82 -1.24 -26.88
N SER A 284 -6.58 -1.20 -27.36
CA SER A 284 -5.77 -2.41 -27.54
C SER A 284 -5.44 -3.14 -26.23
N ASP A 285 -5.42 -2.43 -25.09
CA ASP A 285 -5.14 -3.00 -23.76
C ASP A 285 -6.29 -3.87 -23.23
N VAL A 286 -7.49 -3.73 -23.78
CA VAL A 286 -8.70 -4.43 -23.32
C VAL A 286 -8.57 -5.94 -23.49
N SER A 287 -7.98 -6.38 -24.60
CA SER A 287 -7.87 -7.79 -24.98
C SER A 287 -7.08 -8.61 -23.95
N ALA A 288 -6.10 -8.00 -23.27
CA ALA A 288 -5.31 -8.67 -22.23
C ALA A 288 -6.15 -9.13 -21.02
N HIS A 289 -7.30 -8.49 -20.80
CA HIS A 289 -8.19 -8.75 -19.65
C HIS A 289 -9.64 -8.96 -20.07
N GLY A 290 -9.89 -9.53 -21.26
CA GLY A 290 -11.21 -9.64 -21.87
C GLY A 290 -12.30 -10.22 -20.95
N GLU A 291 -12.03 -11.33 -20.25
CA GLU A 291 -13.00 -11.94 -19.32
C GLU A 291 -13.29 -11.09 -18.08
N ALA A 292 -12.32 -10.30 -17.61
CA ALA A 292 -12.56 -9.35 -16.53
C ALA A 292 -13.43 -8.17 -17.01
N TRP A 293 -13.20 -7.69 -18.24
CA TRP A 293 -14.02 -6.65 -18.86
C TRP A 293 -15.45 -7.10 -19.14
N LYS A 294 -15.67 -8.33 -19.61
CA LYS A 294 -17.02 -8.90 -19.79
C LYS A 294 -17.79 -8.90 -18.47
N ARG A 295 -17.18 -9.44 -17.40
CA ARG A 295 -17.77 -9.46 -16.05
C ARG A 295 -18.06 -8.07 -15.50
N LEU A 296 -17.16 -7.11 -15.71
CA LEU A 296 -17.39 -5.72 -15.30
C LEU A 296 -18.53 -5.08 -16.11
N GLY A 297 -18.59 -5.33 -17.42
CA GLY A 297 -19.62 -4.81 -18.32
C GLY A 297 -21.04 -5.21 -17.90
N GLU A 298 -21.21 -6.44 -17.41
CA GLU A 298 -22.48 -6.89 -16.82
C GLU A 298 -22.94 -6.06 -15.62
N ARG A 299 -22.01 -5.46 -14.86
CA ARG A 299 -22.34 -4.64 -13.69
C ARG A 299 -22.48 -3.16 -14.03
N LEU A 300 -21.79 -2.69 -15.08
CA LEU A 300 -21.82 -1.29 -15.48
C LEU A 300 -23.03 -0.93 -16.34
N HIS A 301 -23.55 -1.90 -17.11
CA HIS A 301 -24.67 -1.70 -18.04
C HIS A 301 -24.43 -0.52 -19.01
N PRO A 302 -23.37 -0.53 -19.83
CA PRO A 302 -23.00 0.61 -20.69
C PRO A 302 -24.11 1.05 -21.66
N HIS A 303 -24.99 0.13 -22.08
CA HIS A 303 -26.13 0.43 -22.94
C HIS A 303 -27.20 1.33 -22.29
N GLU A 304 -27.25 1.41 -20.96
CA GLU A 304 -28.12 2.35 -20.23
C GLU A 304 -27.62 3.81 -20.34
N TYR A 305 -26.42 4.04 -20.86
CA TYR A 305 -25.75 5.35 -20.91
C TYR A 305 -25.27 5.70 -22.34
N PRO A 306 -26.19 5.96 -23.29
CA PRO A 306 -25.84 6.21 -24.69
C PRO A 306 -25.00 7.47 -24.94
N HIS A 307 -24.90 8.37 -23.96
CA HIS A 307 -24.05 9.57 -24.03
C HIS A 307 -22.56 9.30 -23.78
N TRP A 308 -22.17 8.06 -23.46
CA TRP A 308 -20.78 7.61 -23.40
C TRP A 308 -20.51 6.51 -24.43
N PRO A 309 -20.61 6.82 -25.74
CA PRO A 309 -20.50 5.82 -26.80
C PRO A 309 -19.12 5.15 -26.83
N ARG A 310 -18.05 5.87 -26.47
CA ARG A 310 -16.68 5.33 -26.51
C ARG A 310 -16.42 4.38 -25.35
N ALA A 311 -17.10 4.57 -24.21
CA ALA A 311 -17.08 3.59 -23.14
C ALA A 311 -17.71 2.26 -23.58
N ALA A 312 -18.77 2.29 -24.40
CA ALA A 312 -19.39 1.08 -24.94
C ALA A 312 -18.43 0.31 -25.89
N GLU A 313 -17.54 1.01 -26.61
CA GLU A 313 -16.54 0.39 -27.48
C GLU A 313 -15.58 -0.53 -26.71
N VAL A 314 -15.20 -0.17 -25.49
CA VAL A 314 -14.37 -1.01 -24.61
C VAL A 314 -15.00 -2.39 -24.41
N PHE A 315 -16.31 -2.43 -24.14
CA PHE A 315 -17.02 -3.69 -23.95
C PHE A 315 -17.27 -4.44 -25.26
N ALA A 316 -17.47 -3.74 -26.38
CA ALA A 316 -17.55 -4.35 -27.70
C ALA A 316 -16.23 -5.05 -28.07
N VAL A 317 -15.08 -4.43 -27.78
CA VAL A 317 -13.76 -5.04 -27.94
C VAL A 317 -13.61 -6.26 -27.03
N ALA A 318 -13.99 -6.15 -25.75
CA ALA A 318 -13.92 -7.27 -24.81
C ALA A 318 -14.77 -8.49 -25.25
N ARG A 319 -15.91 -8.25 -25.93
CA ARG A 319 -16.78 -9.30 -26.49
C ARG A 319 -16.34 -9.80 -27.87
N GLY A 320 -15.34 -9.19 -28.49
CA GLY A 320 -14.89 -9.52 -29.85
C GLY A 320 -15.79 -8.99 -30.96
N GLU A 321 -16.75 -8.12 -30.64
CA GLU A 321 -17.67 -7.46 -31.59
C GLU A 321 -16.93 -6.38 -32.42
N ARG A 322 -15.88 -5.80 -31.84
CA ARG A 322 -14.99 -4.84 -32.51
C ARG A 322 -13.55 -5.32 -32.45
N ARG A 323 -12.89 -5.39 -33.60
CA ARG A 323 -11.46 -5.71 -33.69
C ARG A 323 -10.63 -4.44 -33.58
N VAL A 324 -9.63 -4.46 -32.72
CA VAL A 324 -8.62 -3.40 -32.58
C VAL A 324 -7.25 -4.07 -32.68
N PRO A 325 -6.34 -3.59 -33.54
CA PRO A 325 -4.98 -4.11 -33.61
C PRO A 325 -4.31 -4.05 -32.24
N SER A 326 -3.65 -5.14 -31.83
CA SER A 326 -2.87 -5.15 -30.60
C SER A 326 -1.67 -4.21 -30.72
N PHE A 327 -1.11 -3.79 -29.59
CA PHE A 327 0.13 -3.03 -29.57
C PHE A 327 1.24 -3.73 -30.39
N ASP A 328 1.43 -5.03 -30.15
CA ASP A 328 2.42 -5.82 -30.88
C ASP A 328 2.11 -5.91 -32.37
N SER A 329 0.84 -6.08 -32.78
CA SER A 329 0.46 -6.07 -34.19
C SER A 329 0.78 -4.75 -34.88
N ARG A 330 0.65 -3.62 -34.19
CA ARG A 330 0.99 -2.29 -34.75
C ARG A 330 2.50 -2.12 -34.91
N VAL A 331 3.28 -2.63 -33.96
CA VAL A 331 4.75 -2.65 -34.06
C VAL A 331 5.17 -3.53 -35.23
N GLU A 332 4.63 -4.75 -35.34
CA GLU A 332 4.94 -5.66 -36.45
C GLU A 332 4.55 -5.08 -37.82
N GLU A 333 3.44 -4.37 -37.91
CA GLU A 333 2.99 -3.72 -39.16
C GLU A 333 3.96 -2.61 -39.60
N LEU A 334 4.47 -1.81 -38.67
CA LEU A 334 5.49 -0.79 -38.95
C LEU A 334 6.80 -1.44 -39.43
N LEU A 335 7.25 -2.49 -38.74
CA LEU A 335 8.45 -3.24 -39.13
C LEU A 335 8.29 -3.90 -40.51
N ALA A 336 7.14 -4.50 -40.79
CA ALA A 336 6.84 -5.11 -42.07
C ALA A 336 6.83 -4.10 -43.24
N ARG A 337 6.54 -2.83 -42.96
CA ARG A 337 6.61 -1.72 -43.93
C ARG A 337 7.99 -1.08 -44.03
N GLY A 338 8.96 -1.52 -43.23
CA GLY A 338 10.29 -0.91 -43.15
C GLY A 338 10.33 0.41 -42.37
N GLU A 339 9.26 0.76 -41.64
CA GLU A 339 9.17 1.97 -40.83
C GLU A 339 9.83 1.77 -39.44
N VAL A 340 11.12 1.43 -39.44
CA VAL A 340 11.87 1.07 -38.22
C VAL A 340 11.89 2.20 -37.19
N ALA A 341 12.08 3.45 -37.64
CA ALA A 341 12.06 4.61 -36.76
C ALA A 341 10.69 4.79 -36.07
N GLY A 342 9.59 4.57 -36.80
CA GLY A 342 8.23 4.63 -36.24
C GLY A 342 7.96 3.50 -35.24
N ALA A 343 8.47 2.30 -35.51
CA ALA A 343 8.38 1.17 -34.57
C ALA A 343 9.18 1.46 -33.27
N ALA A 344 10.39 2.00 -33.40
CA ALA A 344 11.23 2.39 -32.27
C ALA A 344 10.59 3.51 -31.44
N GLU A 345 10.02 4.54 -32.06
CA GLU A 345 9.32 5.62 -31.38
C GLU A 345 8.07 5.10 -30.63
N LEU A 346 7.26 4.27 -31.27
CA LEU A 346 6.08 3.67 -30.65
C LEU A 346 6.45 2.84 -29.40
N LEU A 347 7.53 2.05 -29.48
CA LEU A 347 8.08 1.27 -28.38
C LEU A 347 8.66 2.15 -27.28
N ALA A 348 9.42 3.20 -27.62
CA ALA A 348 10.00 4.13 -26.66
C ALA A 348 8.93 4.83 -25.81
N SER A 349 7.86 5.32 -26.46
CA SER A 349 6.83 6.10 -25.79
C SER A 349 5.91 5.28 -24.89
N HIS A 350 5.71 3.99 -25.18
CA HIS A 350 4.67 3.19 -24.49
C HIS A 350 5.21 1.93 -23.79
N ALA A 351 6.37 1.41 -24.20
CA ALA A 351 6.92 0.17 -23.69
C ALA A 351 8.46 0.16 -23.75
N PRO A 352 9.16 1.04 -23.02
CA PRO A 352 10.62 1.17 -23.09
C PRO A 352 11.36 -0.13 -22.72
N GLY A 353 10.79 -0.96 -21.85
CA GLY A 353 11.34 -2.30 -21.59
C GLY A 353 11.21 -3.27 -22.77
N ARG A 354 10.16 -3.14 -23.60
CA ARG A 354 10.02 -3.91 -24.85
C ARG A 354 10.93 -3.36 -25.94
N LEU A 355 11.14 -2.04 -25.99
CA LEU A 355 12.14 -1.42 -26.88
C LEU A 355 13.50 -2.07 -26.69
N PHE A 356 13.99 -2.16 -25.44
CA PHE A 356 15.29 -2.76 -25.13
C PHE A 356 15.37 -4.22 -25.61
N ARG A 357 14.29 -4.99 -25.47
CA ARG A 357 14.22 -6.39 -25.91
C ARG A 357 14.09 -6.57 -27.42
N ALA A 358 13.78 -5.51 -28.15
CA ALA A 358 13.60 -5.51 -29.60
C ALA A 358 14.73 -4.79 -30.34
N LEU A 359 15.81 -4.40 -29.65
CA LEU A 359 16.94 -3.68 -30.25
C LEU A 359 17.58 -4.44 -31.41
N ASP A 360 17.69 -5.76 -31.31
CA ASP A 360 18.19 -6.65 -32.37
C ASP A 360 17.35 -6.61 -33.65
N ARG A 361 16.05 -6.32 -33.52
CA ARG A 361 15.10 -6.20 -34.63
C ARG A 361 15.02 -4.78 -35.21
N LEU A 362 15.54 -3.79 -34.48
CA LEU A 362 15.47 -2.36 -34.83
C LEU A 362 16.80 -1.82 -35.38
N LEU A 363 17.89 -2.59 -35.28
CA LEU A 363 19.20 -2.33 -35.85
C LEU A 363 19.41 -3.20 -37.08
#